data_AF-A0AAW1P479-F1
#
_entry.id   AF-A0AAW1P479-F1
#
_cell.length_a   1.000
_cell.length_b   1.000
_cell.length_c   1.000
_cell.angle_alpha   90.00
_cell.angle_beta   90.00
_cell.angle_gamma   90.00
#
_symmetry.space_group_name_H-M   'P 1'
#
loop_
_entity.id
_entity.type
_entity.pdbx_description
1 polymer ?
#
loop_
_entity_poly.entity_id
_entity_poly.type
_entity_poly.pdbx_seq_one_letter_code
_entity_poly.pdbx_strand_id
1 'polypeptide(L)'
;MSVDAPTVDFDASPEEVLARIEAVIIDSLTALAEGQLPVLEVVARTDANAAAAHSQHAAPLQLQNRTQLLSLTHRQGESAYKLTRMFAILQLVHELVQAGRTATQRDIYYRLKCCVIVEKDAIFQRLVEDRMFDMEPSCIIVTARGMPDMATQLFVARLRHDFPDLLMAALVDWNPSGVAILSHYRYGSSRTGLESPMTSQLRHGSR
;
A
#
# COMPACT_ATOMS: atom_id res chain seq x y z
N MET A 1 -31.58 -5.88 -23.66
CA MET A 1 -31.94 -5.98 -22.24
C MET A 1 -31.05 -5.02 -21.51
N SER A 2 -31.61 -3.94 -20.97
CA SER A 2 -30.85 -2.89 -20.29
C SER A 2 -30.40 -3.48 -18.96
N VAL A 3 -29.12 -3.81 -18.83
CA VAL A 3 -28.52 -4.14 -17.54
C VAL A 3 -28.43 -2.80 -16.81
N ASP A 4 -29.22 -2.63 -15.75
CA ASP A 4 -29.17 -1.43 -14.93
C ASP A 4 -27.73 -1.19 -14.49
N ALA A 5 -27.21 -0.01 -14.81
CA ALA A 5 -25.87 0.38 -14.41
C ALA A 5 -25.78 0.37 -12.88
N PRO A 6 -24.66 -0.10 -12.30
CA PRO A 6 -24.52 -0.23 -10.86
C PRO A 6 -24.73 1.14 -10.20
N THR A 7 -25.86 1.29 -9.51
CA THR A 7 -26.13 2.44 -8.64
C THR A 7 -25.11 2.42 -7.52
N VAL A 8 -24.38 3.53 -7.34
CA VAL A 8 -23.47 3.68 -6.20
C VAL A 8 -24.31 3.79 -4.94
N ASP A 9 -24.42 2.68 -4.22
CA ASP A 9 -25.05 2.64 -2.91
C ASP A 9 -24.04 3.09 -1.85
N PHE A 10 -24.28 4.27 -1.28
CA PHE A 10 -23.45 4.82 -0.20
C PHE A 10 -23.84 4.26 1.18
N ASP A 11 -24.96 3.55 1.28
CA ASP A 11 -25.48 2.95 2.51
C ASP A 11 -25.24 1.42 2.56
N ALA A 12 -24.39 0.90 1.67
CA ALA A 12 -24.06 -0.52 1.60
C ALA A 12 -23.48 -1.04 2.94
N SER A 13 -23.96 -2.20 3.36
CA SER A 13 -23.48 -2.83 4.60
C SER A 13 -22.00 -3.25 4.46
N PRO A 14 -21.23 -3.35 5.58
CA PRO A 14 -19.86 -3.85 5.54
C PRO A 14 -19.72 -5.21 4.83
N GLU A 15 -20.67 -6.12 5.05
CA GLU A 15 -20.70 -7.45 4.40
C GLU A 15 -20.85 -7.33 2.89
N GLU A 16 -21.72 -6.43 2.43
CA GLU A 16 -21.92 -6.18 1.01
C GLU A 16 -20.68 -5.54 0.37
N VAL A 17 -20.01 -4.61 1.05
CA VAL A 17 -18.76 -4.01 0.59
C VAL A 17 -17.68 -5.08 0.42
N LEU A 18 -17.53 -5.98 1.40
CA LEU A 18 -16.56 -7.08 1.33
C LEU A 18 -16.85 -8.02 0.16
N ALA A 19 -18.11 -8.44 0.00
CA ALA A 19 -18.52 -9.32 -1.10
C ALA A 19 -18.25 -8.69 -2.47
N ARG A 20 -18.50 -7.38 -2.63
CA ARG A 20 -18.20 -6.65 -3.87
C ARG A 20 -16.70 -6.58 -4.16
N ILE A 21 -15.87 -6.36 -3.13
CA ILE A 21 -14.41 -6.36 -3.29
C ILE A 21 -13.91 -7.76 -3.70
N GLU A 22 -14.39 -8.81 -3.04
CA GLU A 22 -14.01 -10.19 -3.32
C GLU A 22 -14.40 -10.60 -4.75
N ALA A 23 -15.62 -10.27 -5.19
CA ALA A 23 -16.07 -10.51 -6.55
C ALA A 23 -15.13 -9.85 -7.59
N VAL A 24 -14.80 -8.58 -7.39
CA VAL A 24 -13.88 -7.85 -8.27
C VAL A 24 -12.51 -8.52 -8.37
N ILE A 25 -11.97 -9.00 -7.24
CA ILE A 25 -10.66 -9.68 -7.20
C ILE A 25 -10.76 -11.04 -7.93
N ILE A 26 -11.79 -11.85 -7.61
CA ILE A 26 -12.00 -13.17 -8.20
C ILE A 26 -12.18 -13.07 -9.71
N ASP A 27 -13.04 -12.17 -10.19
CA ASP A 27 -13.29 -11.97 -11.62
C ASP A 27 -12.01 -11.55 -12.33
N SER A 28 -11.24 -10.66 -11.71
CA SER A 28 -9.98 -10.19 -12.30
C SER A 28 -8.92 -11.29 -12.37
N LEU A 29 -8.76 -12.09 -11.32
CA LEU A 29 -7.82 -13.21 -11.29
C LEU A 29 -8.24 -14.33 -12.25
N THR A 30 -9.53 -14.59 -12.38
CA THR A 30 -10.08 -15.57 -13.32
C THR A 30 -9.79 -15.16 -14.75
N ALA A 31 -10.07 -13.89 -15.12
CA ALA A 31 -9.72 -13.36 -16.42
C ALA A 31 -8.22 -13.51 -16.73
N LEU A 32 -7.35 -13.17 -15.77
CA LEU A 32 -5.91 -13.32 -15.94
C LEU A 32 -5.47 -14.78 -16.11
N ALA A 33 -6.07 -15.71 -15.36
CA ALA A 33 -5.78 -17.14 -15.46
C ALA A 33 -6.18 -17.72 -16.83
N GLU A 34 -7.23 -17.17 -17.46
CA GLU A 34 -7.67 -17.50 -18.81
C GLU A 34 -6.86 -16.76 -19.91
N GLY A 35 -5.85 -15.98 -19.53
CA GLY A 35 -5.04 -15.18 -20.47
C GLY A 35 -5.78 -13.95 -21.02
N GLN A 36 -6.90 -13.58 -20.40
CA GLN A 36 -7.68 -12.38 -20.71
C GLN A 36 -7.24 -11.21 -19.83
N LEU A 37 -7.56 -10.00 -20.29
CA LEU A 37 -7.28 -8.77 -19.57
C LEU A 37 -8.49 -8.38 -18.72
N PRO A 38 -8.32 -8.16 -17.40
CA PRO A 38 -9.44 -7.79 -16.55
C PRO A 38 -9.95 -6.40 -16.94
N VAL A 39 -11.27 -6.27 -17.03
CA VAL A 39 -11.96 -5.02 -17.33
C VAL A 39 -12.83 -4.67 -16.14
N LEU A 40 -12.70 -3.44 -15.64
CA LEU A 40 -13.54 -2.96 -14.55
C LEU A 40 -14.49 -1.87 -15.01
N GLU A 41 -15.77 -2.07 -14.73
CA GLU A 41 -16.78 -1.02 -14.86
C GLU A 41 -16.72 -0.11 -13.65
N VAL A 42 -16.36 1.15 -13.87
CA VAL A 42 -16.30 2.17 -12.83
C VAL A 42 -17.18 3.33 -13.23
N VAL A 43 -17.87 3.95 -12.28
CA VAL A 43 -18.67 5.14 -12.58
C VAL A 43 -17.77 6.25 -13.12
N ALA A 44 -18.12 6.78 -14.28
CA ALA A 44 -17.36 7.80 -14.98
C ALA A 44 -17.39 9.11 -14.17
N ARG A 45 -16.23 9.55 -13.66
CA ARG A 45 -16.11 10.82 -12.92
C ARG A 45 -15.75 11.95 -13.87
N THR A 46 -16.61 12.23 -14.85
CA THR A 46 -16.46 13.35 -15.78
C THR A 46 -17.52 14.41 -15.50
N ASP A 47 -17.24 15.68 -15.85
CA ASP A 47 -18.21 16.77 -15.70
C ASP A 47 -19.52 16.47 -16.46
N ALA A 48 -19.44 15.71 -17.55
CA ALA A 48 -20.57 15.22 -18.33
C ALA A 48 -21.42 14.13 -17.61
N ASN A 49 -20.97 13.64 -16.46
CA ASN A 49 -21.69 12.71 -15.60
C ASN A 49 -22.15 13.35 -14.28
N ALA A 50 -21.97 14.66 -14.11
CA ALA A 50 -22.54 15.42 -12.99
C ALA A 50 -23.86 16.06 -13.42
N ALA A 51 -24.92 15.87 -12.64
CA ALA A 51 -26.18 16.60 -12.83
C ALA A 51 -26.64 17.25 -11.53
N ALA A 52 -27.25 18.43 -11.67
CA ALA A 52 -27.95 19.06 -10.56
C ALA A 52 -29.17 18.19 -10.19
N ALA A 53 -29.27 17.78 -8.93
CA ALA A 53 -30.46 17.09 -8.46
C ALA A 53 -31.68 18.00 -8.66
N HIS A 54 -32.81 17.43 -9.08
CA HIS A 54 -34.05 18.17 -9.33
C HIS A 54 -34.64 18.68 -8.00
N SER A 55 -34.12 19.79 -7.47
CA SER A 55 -34.78 20.56 -6.43
C SER A 55 -34.58 22.05 -6.68
N GLN A 56 -35.66 22.81 -6.49
CA GLN A 56 -35.81 24.20 -6.94
C GLN A 56 -34.92 25.22 -6.18
N HIS A 57 -33.97 24.80 -5.35
CA HIS A 57 -32.98 25.67 -4.68
C HIS A 57 -31.64 24.93 -4.56
N ALA A 58 -30.56 25.54 -5.07
CA ALA A 58 -29.14 25.16 -4.89
C ALA A 58 -28.87 23.68 -4.56
N ALA A 59 -29.24 22.78 -5.47
CA ALA A 59 -29.07 21.36 -5.27
C ALA A 59 -27.60 20.95 -5.45
N PRO A 60 -27.04 20.07 -4.60
CA PRO A 60 -25.70 19.55 -4.79
C PRO A 60 -25.60 18.79 -6.12
N LEU A 61 -24.47 18.96 -6.83
CA LEU A 61 -24.15 18.16 -8.01
C LEU A 61 -24.03 16.68 -7.59
N GLN A 62 -24.81 15.82 -8.22
CA GLN A 62 -24.76 14.38 -8.01
C GLN A 62 -24.17 13.69 -9.24
N LEU A 63 -23.32 12.70 -9.00
CA LEU A 63 -22.79 11.81 -10.03
C LEU A 63 -23.91 10.88 -10.52
N GLN A 64 -24.09 10.78 -11.84
CA GLN A 64 -25.07 9.89 -12.44
C GLN A 64 -24.48 8.49 -12.71
N ASN A 65 -25.31 7.57 -13.21
CA ASN A 65 -24.97 6.16 -13.42
C ASN A 65 -24.17 5.86 -14.71
N ARG A 66 -23.53 6.84 -15.37
CA ARG A 66 -22.68 6.50 -16.53
C ARG A 66 -21.43 5.77 -16.04
N THR A 67 -21.19 4.58 -16.56
CA THR A 67 -19.98 3.79 -16.30
C THR A 67 -18.94 3.97 -17.41
N GLN A 68 -17.68 3.75 -17.07
CA GLN A 68 -16.53 3.68 -17.94
C GLN A 68 -15.84 2.34 -17.70
N LEU A 69 -15.52 1.64 -18.79
CA LEU A 69 -14.68 0.45 -18.74
C LEU A 69 -13.22 0.88 -18.62
N LEU A 70 -12.60 0.56 -17.48
CA LEU A 70 -11.16 0.64 -17.31
C LEU A 70 -10.54 -0.66 -17.82
N SER A 71 -9.94 -0.59 -19.02
CA SER A 71 -9.01 -1.61 -19.49
C SER A 71 -7.66 -1.35 -18.82
N LEU A 72 -7.26 -2.25 -17.91
CA LEU A 72 -6.16 -2.02 -16.98
C LEU A 72 -4.80 -2.48 -17.51
N THR A 73 -4.76 -2.95 -18.75
CA THR A 73 -3.61 -3.57 -19.38
C THR A 73 -3.56 -3.16 -20.85
N HIS A 74 -3.36 -1.86 -21.09
CA HIS A 74 -2.83 -1.46 -22.37
C HIS A 74 -1.46 -2.15 -22.53
N ARG A 75 -1.02 -2.52 -23.74
CA ARG A 75 0.20 -3.32 -24.00
C ARG A 75 1.54 -2.68 -23.57
N GLN A 76 1.50 -1.65 -22.73
CA GLN A 76 2.64 -0.93 -22.18
C GLN A 76 2.65 -1.18 -20.67
N GLY A 77 3.71 -1.81 -20.15
CA GLY A 77 3.80 -2.30 -18.76
C GLY A 77 3.44 -1.27 -17.66
N GLU A 78 3.42 0.02 -17.95
CA GLU A 78 2.93 1.08 -17.06
C GLU A 78 1.50 0.87 -16.55
N SER A 79 0.60 0.27 -17.35
CA SER A 79 -0.77 0.01 -16.89
C SER A 79 -0.87 -1.12 -15.86
N ALA A 80 0.09 -2.05 -15.86
CA ALA A 80 0.12 -3.15 -14.88
C ALA A 80 0.28 -2.60 -13.45
N TYR A 81 1.08 -1.54 -13.25
CA TYR A 81 1.21 -0.89 -11.94
C TYR A 81 -0.10 -0.29 -11.44
N LYS A 82 -0.95 0.24 -12.34
CA LYS A 82 -2.26 0.78 -11.96
C LYS A 82 -3.18 -0.32 -11.43
N LEU A 83 -3.16 -1.49 -12.07
CA LEU A 83 -3.90 -2.68 -11.63
C LEU A 83 -3.40 -3.20 -10.28
N THR A 84 -2.09 -3.37 -10.12
CA THR A 84 -1.47 -3.82 -8.87
C THR A 84 -1.79 -2.86 -7.73
N ARG A 85 -1.70 -1.55 -7.96
CA ARG A 85 -2.05 -0.53 -6.95
C ARG A 85 -3.50 -0.62 -6.53
N MET A 86 -4.41 -0.81 -7.49
CA MET A 86 -5.83 -0.96 -7.20
C MET A 86 -6.10 -2.20 -6.35
N PHE A 87 -5.49 -3.35 -6.65
CA PHE A 87 -5.62 -4.54 -5.80
C PHE A 87 -5.04 -4.35 -4.40
N ALA A 88 -3.89 -3.67 -4.28
CA ALA A 88 -3.32 -3.36 -2.97
C ALA A 88 -4.26 -2.47 -2.14
N ILE A 89 -4.89 -1.46 -2.76
CA ILE A 89 -5.89 -0.62 -2.10
C ILE A 89 -7.13 -1.44 -1.73
N LEU A 90 -7.66 -2.27 -2.63
CA LEU A 90 -8.83 -3.11 -2.37
C LEU A 90 -8.57 -4.09 -1.21
N GLN A 91 -7.39 -4.71 -1.17
CA GLN A 91 -6.98 -5.59 -0.08
C GLN A 91 -6.89 -4.84 1.26
N LEU A 92 -6.32 -3.63 1.26
CA LEU A 92 -6.23 -2.81 2.47
C LEU A 92 -7.62 -2.38 2.96
N VAL A 93 -8.50 -1.96 2.05
CA VAL A 93 -9.87 -1.57 2.37
C VAL A 93 -10.64 -2.78 2.91
N HIS A 94 -10.48 -3.95 2.30
CA HIS A 94 -11.07 -5.20 2.78
C HIS A 94 -10.66 -5.50 4.22
N GLU A 95 -9.37 -5.43 4.56
CA GLU A 95 -8.89 -5.61 5.94
C GLU A 95 -9.47 -4.58 6.91
N LEU A 96 -9.56 -3.32 6.49
CA LEU A 96 -10.11 -2.23 7.31
C LEU A 96 -11.59 -2.47 7.62
N VAL A 97 -12.38 -2.82 6.60
CA VAL A 97 -13.81 -3.10 6.74
C VAL A 97 -14.04 -4.34 7.62
N GLN A 98 -13.29 -5.43 7.39
CA GLN A 98 -13.37 -6.63 8.24
C GLN A 98 -13.06 -6.34 9.72
N ALA A 99 -12.08 -5.46 9.97
CA ALA A 99 -11.69 -5.08 11.32
C ALA A 99 -12.58 -3.99 11.94
N GLY A 100 -13.58 -3.46 11.22
CA GLY A 100 -14.39 -2.33 11.67
C GLY A 100 -13.58 -1.05 11.91
N ARG A 101 -12.44 -0.88 11.22
CA ARG A 101 -11.52 0.26 11.35
C ARG A 101 -11.69 1.19 10.15
N THR A 102 -11.45 2.48 10.39
CA THR A 102 -11.36 3.49 9.32
C THR A 102 -9.90 3.92 9.15
N ALA A 103 -9.57 4.41 7.97
CA ALA A 103 -8.25 4.95 7.67
C ALA A 103 -8.40 6.25 6.88
N THR A 104 -7.52 7.22 7.14
CA THR A 104 -7.44 8.41 6.32
C THR A 104 -6.73 8.11 5.00
N GLN A 105 -6.86 8.99 4.01
CA GLN A 105 -6.10 8.88 2.76
C GLN A 105 -4.58 8.85 2.99
N ARG A 106 -4.09 9.58 4.01
CA ARG A 106 -2.66 9.55 4.38
C ARG A 106 -2.27 8.21 4.98
N ASP A 107 -3.11 7.64 5.83
CA ASP A 107 -2.83 6.32 6.42
C ASP A 107 -2.74 5.26 5.33
N ILE A 108 -3.68 5.26 4.38
CA ILE A 108 -3.64 4.38 3.20
C ILE A 108 -2.35 4.59 2.40
N TYR A 109 -1.99 5.84 2.11
CA TYR A 109 -0.78 6.16 1.37
C TYR A 109 0.50 5.64 2.05
N TYR A 110 0.64 5.83 3.37
CA TYR A 110 1.81 5.38 4.10
C TYR A 110 1.86 3.87 4.32
N ARG A 111 0.71 3.20 4.49
CA ARG A 111 0.61 1.74 4.59
C ARG A 111 1.01 1.01 3.32
N LEU A 112 0.79 1.65 2.18
CA LEU A 112 1.17 1.10 0.90
C LEU A 112 2.63 1.34 0.56
N LYS A 113 3.38 2.15 1.32
CA LYS A 113 4.83 2.28 1.13
C LYS A 113 5.57 1.04 1.62
N CYS A 114 6.74 0.81 1.06
CA CYS A 114 7.69 -0.16 1.59
C CYS A 114 9.08 0.46 1.77
N CYS A 115 9.89 -0.16 2.61
CA CYS A 115 11.31 0.09 2.73
C CYS A 115 12.07 -1.16 2.29
N VAL A 116 13.00 -1.00 1.34
CA VAL A 116 13.86 -2.08 0.86
C VAL A 116 15.30 -1.78 1.26
N ILE A 117 15.85 -2.65 2.12
CA ILE A 117 17.25 -2.60 2.52
C ILE A 117 18.06 -3.41 1.50
N VAL A 118 19.10 -2.82 0.91
CA VAL A 118 19.91 -3.44 -0.14
C VAL A 118 21.36 -3.55 0.33
N GLU A 119 21.89 -4.78 0.37
CA GLU A 119 23.28 -5.02 0.77
C GLU A 119 24.29 -4.41 -0.22
N LYS A 120 24.16 -4.77 -1.50
CA LYS A 120 25.14 -4.44 -2.53
C LYS A 120 24.90 -3.05 -3.13
N ASP A 121 25.92 -2.20 -3.09
CA ASP A 121 25.88 -0.86 -3.68
C ASP A 121 25.54 -0.91 -5.19
N ALA A 122 26.09 -1.86 -5.95
CA ALA A 122 25.78 -2.01 -7.36
C ALA A 122 24.28 -2.27 -7.63
N ILE A 123 23.62 -3.05 -6.78
CA ILE A 123 22.19 -3.30 -6.89
C ILE A 123 21.41 -2.05 -6.48
N PHE A 124 21.85 -1.36 -5.42
CA PHE A 124 21.26 -0.08 -5.01
C PHE A 124 21.31 0.95 -6.15
N GLN A 125 22.49 1.17 -6.75
CA GLN A 125 22.65 2.10 -7.87
C GLN A 125 21.74 1.71 -9.03
N ARG A 126 21.65 0.42 -9.35
CA ARG A 126 20.77 -0.05 -10.41
C ARG A 126 19.29 0.25 -10.14
N LEU A 127 18.82 0.03 -8.92
CA LEU A 127 17.44 0.33 -8.53
C LEU A 127 17.14 1.84 -8.56
N VAL A 128 18.15 2.66 -8.24
CA VAL A 128 18.05 4.13 -8.34
C VAL A 128 17.98 4.58 -9.80
N GLU A 129 18.82 4.02 -10.67
CA GLU A 129 18.79 4.25 -12.13
C GLU A 129 17.44 3.87 -12.74
N ASP A 130 16.89 2.72 -12.34
CA ASP A 130 15.59 2.23 -12.77
C ASP A 130 14.41 2.99 -12.08
N ARG A 131 14.71 4.01 -11.26
CA ARG A 131 13.74 4.86 -10.54
C ARG A 131 12.71 4.05 -9.73
N MET A 132 13.15 2.96 -9.11
CA MET A 132 12.27 2.07 -8.34
C MET A 132 11.51 2.82 -7.23
N PHE A 133 12.12 3.86 -6.65
CA PHE A 133 11.49 4.71 -5.63
C PHE A 133 10.28 5.52 -6.15
N ASP A 134 10.17 5.73 -7.46
CA ASP A 134 9.02 6.35 -8.12
C ASP A 134 7.99 5.33 -8.62
N MET A 135 8.31 4.03 -8.58
CA MET A 135 7.35 2.98 -8.92
C MET A 135 6.27 2.90 -7.86
N GLU A 136 5.08 2.44 -8.23
CA GLU A 136 3.98 2.23 -7.31
C GLU A 136 3.93 0.75 -6.87
N PRO A 137 3.98 0.44 -5.56
CA PRO A 137 4.08 1.39 -4.44
C PRO A 137 5.47 2.02 -4.26
N SER A 138 5.50 3.33 -3.92
CA SER A 138 6.75 4.07 -3.71
C SER A 138 7.57 3.42 -2.60
N CYS A 139 8.84 3.11 -2.87
CA CYS A 139 9.72 2.47 -1.92
C CYS A 139 10.82 3.42 -1.40
N ILE A 140 11.11 3.32 -0.11
CA ILE A 140 12.32 3.89 0.50
C ILE A 140 13.43 2.86 0.32
N ILE A 141 14.51 3.22 -0.37
CA ILE A 141 15.63 2.31 -0.59
C ILE A 141 16.78 2.73 0.33
N VAL A 142 17.27 1.80 1.15
CA VAL A 142 18.39 2.01 2.08
C VAL A 142 19.52 1.06 1.73
N THR A 143 20.75 1.55 1.67
CA THR A 143 21.93 0.68 1.56
C THR A 143 22.99 1.06 2.58
N ALA A 144 23.66 0.06 3.13
CA ALA A 144 24.86 0.23 3.95
C ALA A 144 26.15 -0.17 3.21
N ARG A 145 26.06 -0.57 1.94
CA ARG A 145 27.17 -1.14 1.16
C ARG A 145 27.87 -2.33 1.85
N GLY A 146 27.09 -3.20 2.48
CA GLY A 146 27.57 -4.32 3.29
C GLY A 146 27.03 -4.29 4.72
N MET A 147 27.90 -4.51 5.70
CA MET A 147 27.52 -4.51 7.13
C MET A 147 27.01 -3.13 7.56
N PRO A 148 25.83 -3.04 8.19
CA PRO A 148 25.25 -1.76 8.55
C PRO A 148 26.00 -1.08 9.68
N ASP A 149 26.35 0.19 9.49
CA ASP A 149 26.89 1.02 10.55
C ASP A 149 25.81 1.42 11.58
N MET A 150 26.24 2.00 12.70
CA MET A 150 25.33 2.38 13.80
C MET A 150 24.29 3.40 13.36
N ALA A 151 24.68 4.38 12.53
CA ALA A 151 23.77 5.42 12.05
C ALA A 151 22.64 4.82 11.20
N THR A 152 22.98 3.89 10.30
CA THR A 152 22.03 3.19 9.44
C THR A 152 21.12 2.28 10.25
N GLN A 153 21.67 1.56 11.25
CA GLN A 153 20.87 0.75 12.17
C GLN A 153 19.84 1.61 12.94
N LEU A 154 20.27 2.75 13.49
CA LEU A 154 19.38 3.66 14.22
C LEU A 154 18.32 4.30 13.32
N PHE A 155 18.69 4.71 12.10
CA PHE A 155 17.75 5.26 11.13
C PHE A 155 16.66 4.25 10.80
N VAL A 156 17.04 3.01 10.48
CA VAL A 156 16.09 1.93 10.14
C VAL A 156 15.23 1.55 11.36
N ALA A 157 15.82 1.51 12.56
CA ALA A 157 15.07 1.27 13.80
C ALA A 157 14.04 2.37 14.07
N ARG A 158 14.42 3.64 13.86
CA ARG A 158 13.52 4.79 14.01
C ARG A 158 12.42 4.78 12.98
N LEU A 159 12.73 4.48 11.72
CA LEU A 159 11.76 4.37 10.64
C LEU A 159 10.70 3.31 10.96
N ARG A 160 11.13 2.13 11.43
CA ARG A 160 10.22 1.06 11.85
C ARG A 160 9.36 1.45 13.06
N HIS A 161 9.93 2.18 14.01
CA HIS A 161 9.20 2.63 15.20
C HIS A 161 8.13 3.68 14.85
N ASP A 162 8.47 4.66 14.02
CA ASP A 162 7.57 5.77 13.67
C ASP A 162 6.52 5.36 12.62
N PHE A 163 6.82 4.34 11.80
CA PHE A 163 5.93 3.79 10.79
C PHE A 163 5.76 2.28 10.98
N PRO A 164 5.00 1.83 12.00
CA PRO A 164 4.86 0.41 12.32
C PRO A 164 4.19 -0.42 11.22
N ASP A 165 3.38 0.23 10.37
CA ASP A 165 2.70 -0.40 9.24
C ASP A 165 3.57 -0.41 7.95
N LEU A 166 4.77 0.17 7.97
CA LEU A 166 5.66 0.20 6.80
C LEU A 166 6.26 -1.20 6.55
N LEU A 167 6.03 -1.75 5.36
CA LEU A 167 6.61 -3.04 4.99
C LEU A 167 8.14 -2.92 4.88
N MET A 168 8.86 -3.64 5.73
CA MET A 168 10.32 -3.69 5.73
C MET A 168 10.81 -4.97 5.06
N ALA A 169 11.44 -4.84 3.90
CA ALA A 169 12.05 -5.92 3.14
C ALA A 169 13.56 -5.72 3.03
N ALA A 170 14.29 -6.80 2.75
CA ALA A 170 15.74 -6.75 2.60
C ALA A 170 16.21 -7.67 1.47
N LEU A 171 17.08 -7.15 0.62
CA LEU A 171 17.72 -7.82 -0.50
C LEU A 171 19.20 -8.01 -0.17
N VAL A 172 19.52 -9.22 0.28
CA VAL A 172 20.87 -9.64 0.69
C VAL A 172 21.27 -10.91 -0.05
N ASP A 173 22.56 -11.20 -0.11
CA ASP A 173 23.04 -12.45 -0.67
C ASP A 173 22.59 -13.65 0.17
N TRP A 174 22.32 -14.80 -0.47
CA TRP A 174 22.02 -16.06 0.20
C TRP A 174 23.31 -16.72 0.74
N ASN A 175 23.93 -16.08 1.72
CA ASN A 175 25.13 -16.56 2.40
C ASN A 175 25.11 -16.15 3.89
N PRO A 176 26.02 -16.69 4.72
CA PRO A 176 26.08 -16.34 6.15
C PRO A 176 26.23 -14.84 6.44
N SER A 177 26.92 -14.09 5.57
CA SER A 177 27.09 -12.64 5.71
C SER A 177 25.79 -11.88 5.47
N GLY A 178 25.00 -12.25 4.46
CA GLY A 178 23.68 -11.66 4.22
C GLY A 178 22.73 -11.90 5.39
N VAL A 179 22.76 -13.10 5.99
CA VAL A 179 22.00 -13.40 7.21
C VAL A 179 22.48 -12.56 8.41
N ALA A 180 23.79 -12.31 8.53
CA ALA A 180 24.33 -11.45 9.57
C ALA A 180 23.87 -9.99 9.42
N ILE A 181 23.79 -9.48 8.19
CA ILE A 181 23.25 -8.14 7.89
C ILE A 181 21.78 -8.05 8.32
N LEU A 182 20.95 -9.02 7.93
CA LEU A 182 19.54 -9.08 8.35
C LEU A 182 19.39 -9.07 9.87
N SER A 183 20.26 -9.82 10.55
CA SER A 183 20.24 -9.93 12.02
C SER A 183 20.53 -8.59 12.70
N HIS A 184 21.43 -7.77 12.14
CA HIS A 184 21.73 -6.44 12.68
C HIS A 184 20.54 -5.48 12.56
N TYR A 185 19.80 -5.50 11.44
CA TYR A 185 18.61 -4.68 11.29
C TYR A 185 17.43 -5.16 12.15
N ARG A 186 17.34 -6.46 12.42
CA ARG A 186 16.25 -7.03 13.21
C ARG A 186 16.47 -6.94 14.72
N TYR A 187 17.69 -7.20 15.18
CA TYR A 187 18.01 -7.36 16.60
C TYR A 187 19.02 -6.33 17.12
N GLY A 188 19.62 -5.52 16.26
CA GLY A 188 20.74 -4.65 16.61
C GLY A 188 22.07 -5.42 16.73
N SER A 189 23.13 -4.68 17.03
CA SER A 189 24.47 -5.24 17.24
C SER A 189 24.64 -5.70 18.70
N SER A 190 25.00 -6.95 18.97
CA SER A 190 25.29 -7.46 20.33
C SER A 190 26.57 -6.91 20.98
N ARG A 191 27.07 -5.73 20.56
CA ARG A 191 28.37 -5.17 20.96
C ARG A 191 28.31 -3.78 21.61
N THR A 192 27.19 -3.42 22.23
CA THR A 192 27.13 -2.24 23.09
C THR A 192 26.38 -2.56 24.38
N GLY A 193 27.06 -3.33 25.23
CA GLY A 193 26.87 -3.26 26.68
C GLY A 193 27.48 -1.96 27.22
N LEU A 194 26.80 -0.85 26.93
CA LEU A 194 27.03 0.48 27.50
C LEU A 194 25.68 1.23 27.45
N GLU A 195 24.87 1.00 28.50
CA GLU A 195 24.08 1.96 29.29
C GLU A 195 23.40 3.14 28.52
N SER A 196 22.10 3.45 28.63
CA SER A 196 21.16 3.28 29.74
C SER A 196 19.69 3.26 29.26
N PRO A 197 18.77 2.59 29.99
CA PRO A 197 17.34 2.81 29.85
C PRO A 197 16.93 4.09 30.59
N MET A 198 16.85 5.21 29.89
CA MET A 198 16.09 6.37 30.38
C MET A 198 14.71 6.36 29.73
N THR A 199 13.78 5.64 30.39
CA THR A 199 12.41 6.10 30.75
C THR A 199 11.60 4.91 31.27
N SER A 200 11.78 4.56 32.54
CA SER A 200 10.76 3.85 33.31
C SER A 200 10.74 4.36 34.76
N GLN A 201 10.53 5.67 34.93
CA GLN A 201 10.06 6.22 36.18
C GLN A 201 9.01 7.29 35.89
N LEU A 202 7.76 6.87 35.69
CA LEU A 202 6.59 7.65 36.10
C LEU A 202 5.50 6.70 36.62
N ARG A 203 5.29 6.80 37.93
CA ARG A 203 4.05 6.56 38.68
C ARG A 203 3.48 5.14 38.69
N HIS A 204 3.56 4.50 39.86
CA HIS A 204 2.36 4.30 40.69
C HIS A 204 2.74 4.27 42.18
N GLY A 205 2.53 5.42 42.83
CA GLY A 205 2.35 5.48 44.28
C GLY A 205 0.86 5.70 44.54
N SER A 206 0.23 4.73 45.21
CA SER A 206 -1.01 4.92 45.97
C SER A 206 -1.20 3.74 46.92
N ARG A 207 -0.66 3.87 48.13
CA ARG A 207 -1.40 3.79 49.39
C ARG A 207 -0.80 4.77 50.37
#